data_AF-A0A7W7S049-F1
#
_entry.id   AF-A0A7W7S049-F1
#
_cell.length_a   1.000
_cell.length_b   1.000
_cell.length_c   1.000
_cell.angle_alpha   90.00
_cell.angle_beta   90.00
_cell.angle_gamma   90.00
#
_symmetry.space_group_name_H-M   'P 1'
#
loop_
_entity.id
_entity.type
_entity.pdbx_description
1 polymer ?
#
loop_
_entity_poly.entity_id
_entity_poly.type
_entity_poly.pdbx_seq_one_letter_code
_entity_poly.pdbx_strand_id
1 'polypeptide(L)'
;MTIDPTSHEPRYRQLARLLRERIDAGDYRPGQRLPSEERLEQIYGLGRNAVRDALRILKAEGVVRTVTGSGSYVRGRQEVTMVRVTSGAVIATRMPTAEERQALGLDEGVALFVVERPGQEPEVLAGDRTTLIVE
;
A
#
# COMPACT_ATOMS: atom_id res chain seq x y z
N MET A 1 -8.44 15.91 14.42
CA MET A 1 -9.87 15.71 14.15
C MET A 1 -10.38 14.50 14.93
N THR A 2 -11.67 14.43 15.25
CA THR A 2 -12.32 13.35 16.01
C THR A 2 -13.40 12.68 15.15
N ILE A 3 -13.88 11.51 15.56
CA ILE A 3 -14.99 10.82 14.88
C ILE A 3 -16.31 11.52 15.26
N ASP A 4 -17.07 11.93 14.25
CA ASP A 4 -18.37 12.58 14.41
C ASP A 4 -19.50 11.58 14.12
N PRO A 5 -20.30 11.19 15.13
CA PRO A 5 -21.40 10.25 14.95
C PRO A 5 -22.60 10.83 14.19
N THR A 6 -22.67 12.14 13.99
CA THR A 6 -23.77 12.85 13.32
C THR A 6 -23.49 13.13 11.84
N SER A 7 -22.24 12.96 11.42
CA SER A 7 -21.82 13.10 10.02
C SER A 7 -22.48 12.06 9.12
N HIS A 8 -22.74 12.45 7.87
CA HIS A 8 -23.19 11.54 6.80
C HIS A 8 -22.10 10.54 6.38
N GLU A 9 -20.84 10.79 6.72
CA GLU A 9 -19.75 9.87 6.45
C GLU A 9 -19.81 8.70 7.47
N PRO A 10 -19.81 7.42 7.03
CA PRO A 10 -19.77 6.30 7.96
C PRO A 10 -18.54 6.31 8.88
N ARG A 11 -18.71 5.96 10.16
CA ARG A 11 -17.64 6.02 11.18
C ARG A 11 -16.36 5.28 10.81
N TYR A 12 -16.45 4.15 10.11
CA TYR A 12 -15.28 3.40 9.65
C TYR A 12 -14.47 4.18 8.60
N ARG A 13 -15.12 4.96 7.72
CA ARG A 13 -14.43 5.83 6.76
C ARG A 13 -13.78 7.02 7.45
N GLN A 14 -14.47 7.61 8.42
CA GLN A 14 -13.88 8.66 9.25
C GLN A 14 -12.63 8.17 10.00
N LEU A 15 -12.66 6.95 10.56
CA LEU A 15 -11.48 6.35 11.20
C LEU A 15 -10.35 6.13 10.20
N ALA A 16 -10.64 5.59 9.00
CA ALA A 16 -9.63 5.41 7.97
C ALA A 16 -8.97 6.74 7.60
N ARG A 17 -9.77 7.79 7.36
CA ARG A 17 -9.28 9.13 7.08
C ARG A 17 -8.40 9.67 8.21
N LEU A 18 -8.86 9.56 9.45
CA LEU A 18 -8.11 10.04 10.62
C LEU A 18 -6.77 9.30 10.77
N LEU A 19 -6.75 7.98 10.64
CA LEU A 19 -5.52 7.20 10.69
C LEU A 19 -4.56 7.57 9.55
N ARG A 20 -5.09 7.81 8.34
CA ARG A 20 -4.29 8.30 7.21
C ARG A 20 -3.64 9.64 7.50
N GLU A 21 -4.42 10.61 7.98
CA GLU A 21 -3.90 11.94 8.37
C GLU A 21 -2.77 11.83 9.41
N ARG A 22 -2.89 10.91 10.38
CA ARG A 22 -1.83 10.68 11.39
C ARG A 22 -0.58 10.02 10.81
N ILE A 23 -0.76 9.09 9.88
CA ILE A 23 0.35 8.48 9.13
C ILE A 23 1.07 9.56 8.31
N ASP A 24 0.33 10.39 7.58
CA ASP A 24 0.87 11.47 6.75
C ASP A 24 1.57 12.55 7.58
N ALA A 25 1.07 12.82 8.80
CA ALA A 25 1.69 13.71 9.77
C ALA A 25 2.96 13.12 10.42
N GLY A 26 3.23 11.82 10.23
CA GLY A 26 4.39 11.14 10.79
C GLY A 26 4.22 10.61 12.22
N ASP A 27 3.00 10.62 12.77
CA ASP A 27 2.69 10.00 14.08
C ASP A 27 3.01 8.49 14.04
N TYR A 28 2.85 7.88 12.86
CA TYR A 28 3.24 6.50 12.59
C TYR A 28 4.22 6.46 11.43
N ARG A 29 5.45 6.02 11.71
CA ARG A 29 6.51 5.95 10.71
C ARG A 29 6.32 4.78 9.75
N PRO A 30 6.84 4.86 8.51
CA PRO A 30 7.03 3.69 7.64
C PRO A 30 7.55 2.46 8.39
N GLY A 31 6.89 1.31 8.20
CA GLY A 31 7.24 0.05 8.87
C GLY A 31 6.76 -0.07 10.32
N GLN A 32 6.28 1.02 10.93
CA GLN A 32 5.73 0.98 12.29
C GLN A 32 4.39 0.24 12.31
N ARG A 33 4.19 -0.57 13.36
CA ARG A 33 2.92 -1.22 13.63
C ARG A 33 1.91 -0.18 14.12
N LEU A 34 0.71 -0.16 13.52
CA LEU A 34 -0.43 0.56 14.07
C LEU A 34 -0.89 -0.09 15.39
N PRO A 35 -1.62 0.64 16.24
CA PRO A 35 -2.27 0.04 17.40
C PRO A 35 -3.13 -1.17 16.99
N SER A 36 -3.24 -2.18 17.86
CA SER A 36 -4.07 -3.37 17.59
C SER A 36 -5.53 -2.99 17.36
N GLU A 37 -6.31 -3.86 16.69
CA GLU A 37 -7.75 -3.66 16.50
C GLU A 37 -8.43 -3.31 17.83
N GLU A 38 -8.21 -4.13 18.86
CA GLU A 38 -8.74 -3.91 20.21
C GLU A 38 -8.33 -2.54 20.80
N ARG A 39 -7.08 -2.11 20.58
CA ARG A 39 -6.63 -0.81 21.07
C ARG A 39 -7.27 0.34 20.30
N LEU A 40 -7.48 0.19 18.99
CA LEU A 40 -8.21 1.16 18.18
C LEU A 40 -9.68 1.24 18.59
N GLU A 41 -10.31 0.10 18.90
CA GLU A 41 -11.68 0.05 19.45
C GLU A 41 -11.77 0.89 20.74
N GLN A 42 -10.82 0.70 21.66
CA GLN A 42 -10.76 1.46 22.92
C GLN A 42 -10.49 2.96 22.71
N ILE A 43 -9.53 3.32 21.84
CA ILE A 43 -9.15 4.73 21.62
C ILE A 43 -10.28 5.52 20.98
N TYR A 44 -11.00 4.92 20.03
CA TYR A 44 -11.97 5.61 19.20
C TYR A 44 -13.43 5.27 19.53
N GLY A 45 -13.68 4.38 20.48
CA GLY A 45 -15.03 3.97 20.91
C GLY A 45 -15.83 3.30 19.78
N LEU A 46 -15.16 2.55 18.91
CA LEU A 46 -15.77 1.89 17.77
C LEU A 46 -15.81 0.37 17.97
N GLY A 47 -16.80 -0.28 17.37
CA GLY A 47 -16.86 -1.74 17.34
C GLY A 47 -15.85 -2.34 16.37
N ARG A 48 -15.42 -3.59 16.64
CA ARG A 48 -14.47 -4.37 15.85
C ARG A 48 -14.67 -4.33 14.33
N ASN A 49 -15.92 -4.46 13.87
CA ASN A 49 -16.22 -4.45 12.43
C ASN A 49 -15.86 -3.10 11.79
N ALA A 50 -16.17 -1.99 12.46
CA ALA A 50 -15.85 -0.66 11.95
C ALA A 50 -14.33 -0.42 11.92
N VAL A 51 -13.59 -0.90 12.93
CA VAL A 51 -12.12 -0.82 12.94
C VAL A 51 -11.52 -1.66 11.81
N ARG A 52 -12.01 -2.89 11.61
CA ARG A 52 -11.58 -3.76 10.51
C ARG A 52 -11.85 -3.15 9.14
N ASP A 53 -13.03 -2.57 8.94
CA ASP A 53 -13.36 -1.91 7.69
C ASP A 53 -12.47 -0.70 7.42
N ALA A 54 -12.15 0.08 8.46
CA ALA A 54 -11.20 1.19 8.33
C ALA A 54 -9.81 0.70 7.91
N LEU A 55 -9.29 -0.33 8.57
CA LEU A 55 -7.99 -0.92 8.23
C LEU A 55 -8.00 -1.57 6.84
N ARG A 56 -9.13 -2.15 6.41
CA ARG A 56 -9.30 -2.71 5.07
C ARG A 56 -9.24 -1.62 3.99
N ILE A 57 -9.83 -0.46 4.25
CA ILE A 57 -9.71 0.71 3.35
C ILE A 57 -8.24 1.11 3.23
N LEU A 58 -7.55 1.31 4.35
CA LEU A 58 -6.14 1.69 4.33
C LEU A 58 -5.25 0.64 3.65
N LYS A 59 -5.57 -0.65 3.79
CA LYS A 59 -4.89 -1.74 3.07
C LYS A 59 -5.12 -1.62 1.56
N ALA A 60 -6.37 -1.41 1.14
CA ALA A 60 -6.74 -1.29 -0.26
C ALA A 60 -6.11 -0.05 -0.92
N GLU A 61 -5.92 1.02 -0.17
CA GLU A 61 -5.23 2.24 -0.63
C GLU A 61 -3.70 2.11 -0.64
N GLY A 62 -3.14 1.00 -0.15
CA GLY A 62 -1.70 0.82 -0.05
C GLY A 62 -1.02 1.64 1.05
N VAL A 63 -1.80 2.23 1.97
CA VAL A 63 -1.26 3.01 3.10
C VAL A 63 -0.71 2.09 4.20
N VAL A 64 -1.31 0.92 4.37
CA VAL A 64 -0.86 -0.09 5.34
C VAL A 64 -0.79 -1.47 4.71
N ARG A 65 0.01 -2.35 5.30
CA ARG A 65 -0.02 -3.79 5.04
C ARG A 65 -0.48 -4.52 6.29
N THR A 66 -1.33 -5.53 6.16
CA THR A 66 -1.78 -6.36 7.28
C THR A 66 -1.13 -7.73 7.21
N VAL A 67 -0.45 -8.11 8.29
CA VAL A 67 0.13 -9.43 8.48
C VAL A 67 -0.79 -10.21 9.41
N THR A 68 -1.41 -11.27 8.91
CA THR A 68 -2.31 -12.13 9.68
C THR A 68 -1.63 -12.60 10.97
N GLY A 69 -2.32 -12.45 12.11
CA GLY A 69 -1.79 -12.79 13.43
C GLY A 69 -0.77 -11.82 14.02
N SER A 70 -0.24 -10.87 13.24
CA SER A 70 0.76 -9.90 13.70
C SER A 70 0.21 -8.47 13.79
N GLY A 71 -0.63 -8.03 12.83
CA GLY A 71 -1.28 -6.73 12.85
C GLY A 71 -1.02 -5.91 11.58
N SER A 72 -1.40 -4.63 11.62
CA SER A 72 -1.25 -3.70 10.50
C SER A 72 -0.03 -2.81 10.67
N TYR A 73 0.73 -2.64 9.59
CA TYR A 73 1.98 -1.88 9.55
C TYR A 73 1.87 -0.78 8.49
N VAL A 74 2.32 0.42 8.82
CA VAL A 74 2.37 1.54 7.89
C VAL A 74 3.31 1.20 6.74
N ARG A 75 2.87 1.42 5.49
CA ARG A 75 3.77 1.32 4.35
C ARG A 75 4.65 2.55 4.27
N GLY A 76 5.90 2.33 3.91
CA GLY A 76 6.75 3.43 3.49
C GLY A 76 6.26 3.98 2.15
N ARG A 77 6.47 5.29 1.96
CA ARG A 77 6.47 5.85 0.61
C ARG A 77 7.56 5.12 -0.15
N GLN A 78 7.15 4.26 -1.08
CA GLN A 78 8.06 3.52 -1.93
C GLN A 78 8.85 4.54 -2.76
N GLU A 79 10.18 4.44 -2.78
CA GLU A 79 10.98 5.23 -3.72
C GLU A 79 10.54 4.86 -5.13
N VAL A 80 10.20 5.87 -5.93
CA VAL A 80 9.78 5.64 -7.31
C VAL A 80 11.02 5.48 -8.16
N THR A 81 11.18 4.31 -8.76
CA THR A 81 12.26 4.05 -9.72
C THR A 81 11.86 4.63 -11.08
N MET A 82 12.68 5.54 -11.61
CA MET A 82 12.52 6.06 -12.96
C MET A 82 13.32 5.21 -13.94
N VAL A 83 12.65 4.56 -14.89
CA VAL A 83 13.31 3.71 -15.90
C VAL A 83 13.06 4.29 -17.28
N ARG A 84 14.15 4.59 -18.00
CA ARG A 84 14.08 5.01 -19.40
C ARG A 84 13.95 3.80 -20.31
N VAL A 85 13.03 3.91 -21.26
CA VAL A 85 12.71 2.89 -22.25
C VAL A 85 13.01 3.49 -23.62
N THR A 86 14.05 2.98 -24.26
CA THR A 86 14.52 3.43 -25.57
C THR A 86 13.76 2.76 -26.70
N SER A 87 13.76 3.36 -27.89
CA SER A 87 13.20 2.76 -29.11
C SER A 87 13.70 1.32 -29.33
N GLY A 88 12.77 0.46 -29.76
CA GLY A 88 13.00 -0.98 -29.94
C GLY A 88 12.83 -1.84 -28.68
N ALA A 89 12.61 -1.24 -27.51
CA ALA A 89 12.23 -1.98 -26.31
C ALA A 89 10.73 -2.29 -26.28
N VAL A 90 10.36 -3.42 -25.67
CA VAL A 90 8.98 -3.83 -25.45
C VAL A 90 8.67 -3.75 -23.96
N ILE A 91 7.54 -3.12 -23.62
CA ILE A 91 7.02 -3.09 -22.25
C ILE A 91 5.84 -4.04 -22.18
N ALA A 92 5.92 -5.04 -21.30
CA ALA A 92 4.81 -5.91 -20.96
C ALA A 92 4.41 -5.72 -19.49
N THR A 93 3.15 -6.02 -19.19
CA THR A 93 2.63 -6.03 -17.82
C THR A 93 2.13 -7.42 -17.46
N ARG A 94 2.50 -7.94 -16.29
CA ARG A 94 1.96 -9.22 -15.80
C ARG A 94 1.92 -9.28 -14.28
N MET A 95 1.21 -10.26 -13.74
CA MET A 95 1.27 -10.54 -12.30
C MET A 95 2.59 -11.23 -11.93
N PRO A 96 3.11 -10.99 -10.71
CA PRO A 96 4.33 -11.64 -10.23
C PRO A 96 4.07 -13.10 -9.86
N THR A 97 5.10 -13.94 -10.02
CA THR A 97 5.17 -15.25 -9.36
C THR A 97 5.29 -15.08 -7.84
N ALA A 98 5.15 -16.18 -7.08
CA ALA A 98 5.34 -16.14 -5.63
C ALA A 98 6.77 -15.75 -5.24
N GLU A 99 7.76 -16.24 -6.00
CA GLU A 99 9.17 -15.93 -5.81
C GLU A 99 9.47 -14.46 -6.10
N GLU A 100 8.99 -13.91 -7.22
CA GLU A 100 9.15 -12.49 -7.55
C GLU A 100 8.47 -11.58 -6.53
N ARG A 101 7.27 -11.95 -6.07
CA ARG A 101 6.57 -11.22 -5.01
C ARG A 101 7.42 -11.14 -3.74
N GLN A 102 8.04 -12.24 -3.35
CA GLN A 102 8.90 -12.28 -2.18
C GLN A 102 10.20 -11.50 -2.41
N ALA A 103 10.89 -11.73 -3.52
CA ALA A 103 12.18 -11.11 -3.84
C ALA A 103 12.07 -9.58 -3.95
N LEU A 104 11.00 -9.10 -4.59
CA LEU A 104 10.76 -7.68 -4.78
C LEU A 104 9.95 -7.06 -3.62
N GLY A 105 9.50 -7.85 -2.64
CA GLY A 105 8.68 -7.36 -1.53
C GLY A 105 7.36 -6.73 -2.01
N LEU A 106 6.73 -7.33 -3.03
CA LEU A 106 5.50 -6.81 -3.60
C LEU A 106 4.31 -7.18 -2.73
N ASP A 107 3.39 -6.25 -2.65
CA ASP A 107 2.11 -6.51 -2.04
C ASP A 107 1.15 -7.23 -2.99
N GLU A 108 0.08 -7.77 -2.42
CA GLU A 108 -0.99 -8.41 -3.18
C GLU A 108 -1.62 -7.43 -4.17
N GLY A 109 -1.83 -7.88 -5.42
CA GLY A 109 -2.41 -7.06 -6.49
C GLY A 109 -1.43 -6.15 -7.24
N VAL A 110 -0.16 -6.05 -6.80
CA VAL A 110 0.86 -5.27 -7.50
C VAL A 110 1.33 -6.05 -8.75
N ALA A 111 1.13 -5.45 -9.92
CA ALA A 111 1.64 -5.97 -11.18
C ALA A 111 3.11 -5.63 -11.38
N LEU A 112 3.79 -6.39 -12.23
CA LEU A 112 5.13 -6.13 -12.71
C LEU A 112 5.10 -5.41 -14.05
N PHE A 113 6.06 -4.51 -14.23
CA PHE A 113 6.51 -4.10 -15.55
C PHE A 113 7.69 -4.98 -15.97
N VAL A 114 7.65 -5.46 -17.20
CA VAL A 114 8.74 -6.21 -17.82
C VAL A 114 9.22 -5.41 -19.02
N VAL A 115 10.45 -4.93 -18.96
CA VAL A 115 11.07 -4.16 -20.04
C VAL A 115 12.07 -5.06 -20.76
N GLU A 116 11.76 -5.42 -21.99
CA GLU A 116 12.60 -6.24 -22.85
C GLU A 116 13.37 -5.32 -23.81
N ARG A 117 14.70 -5.36 -23.75
CA ARG A 117 15.58 -4.61 -24.66
C ARG A 117 16.32 -5.59 -25.57
N PRO A 118 16.55 -5.25 -26.86
CA PRO A 118 17.27 -6.12 -27.78
C PRO A 118 18.65 -6.53 -27.23
N GLY A 119 18.91 -7.83 -27.15
CA GLY A 119 20.19 -8.39 -26.70
C GLY A 119 20.46 -8.28 -25.20
N GLN A 120 19.46 -7.94 -24.38
CA GLN A 120 19.58 -7.88 -22.91
C GLN A 120 18.56 -8.81 -22.25
N GLU A 121 18.84 -9.22 -21.02
CA GLU A 121 17.83 -9.92 -20.21
C GLU A 121 16.66 -8.98 -19.87
N PRO A 122 15.43 -9.52 -19.76
CA PRO A 122 14.27 -8.74 -19.37
C PRO A 122 14.44 -8.12 -17.98
N GLU A 123 14.21 -6.81 -17.88
CA GLU A 123 14.22 -6.10 -16.60
C GLU A 123 12.83 -6.18 -15.96
N VAL A 124 12.75 -6.70 -14.74
CA VAL A 124 11.48 -6.91 -14.00
C VAL A 124 11.35 -5.89 -12.87
N LEU A 125 10.28 -5.09 -12.91
CA LEU A 125 10.11 -3.91 -12.07
C LEU A 125 8.73 -3.90 -11.39
N ALA A 126 8.66 -3.37 -10.18
CA ALA A 126 7.42 -3.25 -9.42
C ALA A 126 6.54 -2.13 -9.98
N GLY A 127 5.35 -2.45 -10.50
CA GLY A 127 4.49 -1.50 -11.20
C GLY A 127 3.90 -0.40 -10.32
N ASP A 128 3.80 -0.62 -9.00
CA ASP A 128 3.29 0.35 -8.03
C ASP A 128 4.30 1.46 -7.65
N ARG A 129 5.57 1.31 -8.03
CA ARG A 129 6.66 2.23 -7.70
C ARG A 129 7.68 2.39 -8.82
N THR A 130 7.27 2.15 -10.06
CA THR A 130 8.10 2.37 -11.24
C THR A 130 7.41 3.35 -12.16
N THR A 131 8.15 4.33 -12.67
CA THR A 131 7.69 5.18 -13.77
C THR A 131 8.56 4.90 -14.99
N LEU A 132 7.91 4.51 -16.09
CA LEU A 132 8.57 4.28 -17.37
C LEU A 132 8.55 5.58 -18.17
N ILE A 133 9.72 6.05 -18.61
CA ILE A 133 9.88 7.18 -19.52
C ILE A 133 10.18 6.60 -20.90
N VAL A 134 9.23 6.71 -21.82
CA VAL A 134 9.40 6.28 -23.22
C VAL A 134 9.91 7.46 -24.03
N GLU A 135 11.07 7.30 -24.67
CA GLU A 135 11.71 8.29 -25.55
C GLU A 135 11.57 7.93 -27.04
#